data_AF-A0A3C0WAD4-F1
#
_entry.id   AF-A0A3C0WAD4-F1
#
_cell.length_a   1.000
_cell.length_b   1.000
_cell.length_c   1.000
_cell.angle_alpha   90.00
_cell.angle_beta   90.00
_cell.angle_gamma   90.00
#
_symmetry.space_group_name_H-M   'P 1'
#
loop_
_entity.id
_entity.type
_entity.pdbx_description
1 polymer ?
#
loop_
_entity_poly.entity_id
_entity_poly.type
_entity_poly.pdbx_seq_one_letter_code
_entity_poly.pdbx_strand_id
1 'polypeptide(L)' 'REGGIGVIHKNMPIRQQADQVDRVKRSENGVINNPFFLSPEHLVSDADRLMGKFHISGVPICDADGKLVGI' A
#
# COMPACT_ATOMS: atom_id res chain seq x y z
N ARG A 1 10.43 -8.81 -12.88
CA ARG A 1 9.61 -10.04 -13.05
C ARG A 1 9.81 -10.57 -14.48
N GLU A 2 9.91 -11.89 -14.67
CA GLU A 2 10.17 -12.57 -15.96
C GLU A 2 8.95 -12.63 -16.93
N GLY A 3 7.91 -11.81 -16.73
CA GLY A 3 6.72 -11.78 -17.61
C GLY A 3 5.68 -12.90 -17.45
N GLY A 4 5.83 -13.79 -16.44
CA GLY A 4 4.87 -14.88 -16.17
C GLY A 4 3.65 -14.50 -15.31
N ILE A 5 2.66 -15.40 -15.22
CA ILE A 5 1.45 -15.26 -14.38
C ILE A 5 1.47 -16.25 -13.21
N GLY A 6 1.04 -15.80 -12.03
CA GLY A 6 0.88 -16.64 -10.83
C GLY A 6 -0.58 -16.70 -10.36
N VAL A 7 -1.02 -17.87 -9.91
CA VAL A 7 -2.37 -18.10 -9.36
C VAL A 7 -2.27 -18.36 -7.85
N ILE A 8 -2.98 -17.59 -7.03
CA ILE A 8 -3.01 -17.76 -5.57
C ILE A 8 -3.94 -18.93 -5.21
N HIS A 9 -3.41 -19.91 -4.47
CA HIS A 9 -4.18 -21.08 -4.04
C HIS A 9 -5.35 -20.71 -3.11
N LYS A 10 -6.39 -21.55 -3.07
CA LYS A 10 -7.65 -21.30 -2.32
C LYS A 10 -7.72 -21.93 -0.92
N ASN A 11 -6.61 -22.45 -0.41
CA ASN A 11 -6.58 -23.14 0.89
C ASN A 11 -6.46 -22.14 2.05
N MET A 12 -7.34 -21.14 2.08
CA MET A 12 -7.41 -20.09 3.10
C MET A 12 -8.79 -19.39 3.06
N PRO A 13 -9.20 -18.69 4.13
CA PRO A 13 -10.42 -17.87 4.11
C PRO A 13 -10.37 -16.77 3.05
N ILE A 14 -11.55 -16.36 2.56
CA ILE A 14 -11.71 -15.34 1.51
C ILE A 14 -10.94 -14.05 1.83
N ARG A 15 -10.99 -13.59 3.08
CA ARG A 15 -10.28 -12.37 3.51
C ARG A 15 -8.76 -12.49 3.31
N GLN A 16 -8.18 -13.62 3.70
CA GLN A 16 -6.74 -13.84 3.55
C GLN A 16 -6.34 -13.95 2.08
N GLN A 17 -7.17 -14.56 1.23
CA GLN A 17 -6.90 -14.63 -0.20
C GLN A 17 -6.92 -13.23 -0.84
N ALA A 18 -7.88 -12.39 -0.46
CA ALA A 18 -7.94 -11.00 -0.91
C ALA A 18 -6.68 -10.21 -0.50
N ASP A 19 -6.21 -10.38 0.73
CA ASP A 19 -4.96 -9.73 1.21
C ASP A 19 -3.73 -10.16 0.38
N GLN A 20 -3.66 -11.44 -0.02
CA GLN A 20 -2.59 -11.93 -0.90
C GLN A 20 -2.67 -11.32 -2.31
N VAL A 21 -3.89 -11.18 -2.87
CA VAL A 21 -4.11 -10.52 -4.16
C VAL A 21 -3.66 -9.06 -4.08
N ASP A 22 -4.06 -8.35 -3.03
CA ASP A 22 -3.69 -6.97 -2.77
C ASP A 22 -2.17 -6.79 -2.71
N ARG A 23 -1.47 -7.67 -1.98
CA ARG A 23 -0.01 -7.64 -1.89
C ARG A 23 0.66 -7.77 -3.27
N VAL A 24 0.16 -8.68 -4.12
CA VAL A 24 0.72 -8.92 -5.47
C VAL A 24 0.39 -7.79 -6.44
N LYS A 25 -0.80 -7.18 -6.32
CA LYS A 25 -1.18 -6.03 -7.16
C LYS A 25 -0.41 -4.78 -6.76
N ARG A 26 -0.02 -4.64 -5.49
CA ARG A 26 0.75 -3.51 -5.00
C ARG A 26 2.23 -3.55 -5.35
N SER A 27 2.80 -4.73 -5.60
CA SER A 27 4.24 -4.91 -5.78
C SER A 27 4.84 -4.29 -7.05
N GLU A 28 4.02 -3.97 -8.07
CA GLU A 28 4.52 -3.35 -9.32
C GLU A 28 3.82 -2.04 -9.72
N ASN A 29 2.56 -1.81 -9.31
CA ASN A 29 1.78 -0.63 -9.71
C ASN A 29 0.86 -0.08 -8.60
N GLY A 30 1.11 -0.47 -7.34
CA GLY A 30 0.15 -0.35 -6.22
C GLY A 30 -0.27 1.04 -5.77
N VAL A 31 0.42 2.08 -6.20
CA VAL A 31 0.23 3.45 -5.69
C VAL A 31 -0.43 4.36 -6.74
N ILE A 32 -0.81 3.82 -7.91
CA ILE A 32 -1.35 4.65 -9.02
C ILE A 32 -2.86 4.90 -8.87
N ASN A 33 -3.61 3.97 -8.25
CA ASN A 33 -5.04 4.15 -7.97
C ASN A 33 -5.27 4.09 -6.45
N ASN A 34 -5.48 5.26 -5.82
CA ASN A 34 -5.71 5.47 -4.39
C ASN A 34 -4.45 5.28 -3.49
N PRO A 35 -3.44 6.17 -3.60
CA PRO A 35 -2.30 6.16 -2.70
C PRO A 35 -2.75 6.30 -1.25
N PHE A 36 -2.17 5.49 -0.35
CA PHE A 36 -2.24 5.80 1.07
C PHE A 36 -1.38 7.04 1.31
N PHE A 37 -1.98 8.09 1.85
CA PHE A 37 -1.27 9.30 2.24
C PHE A 37 -1.60 9.64 3.68
N LEU A 38 -0.72 10.39 4.33
CA LEU A 38 -0.96 11.00 5.63
C LEU A 38 -1.09 12.50 5.46
N SER A 39 -1.74 13.16 6.42
CA SER A 39 -1.75 14.61 6.49
C SER A 39 -0.50 15.12 7.26
N PRO A 40 -0.10 16.40 7.08
CA PRO A 40 1.04 16.99 7.79
C PRO A 40 0.91 16.96 9.33
N GLU A 41 -0.32 16.79 9.84
CA GLU A 41 -0.62 16.74 11.27
C GLU A 41 -0.46 15.34 11.88
N HIS A 42 -0.27 14.30 11.05
CA HIS A 42 -0.02 12.95 11.55
C HIS A 42 1.37 12.83 12.17
N LEU A 43 1.50 11.91 13.14
CA LEU A 43 2.76 11.64 13.80
C LEU A 43 3.67 10.76 12.91
N VAL A 44 4.97 10.90 13.11
CA VAL A 44 5.96 10.00 12.48
C VAL A 44 5.67 8.53 12.79
N SER A 45 5.16 8.23 13.98
CA SER A 45 4.75 6.87 14.38
C SER A 45 3.62 6.29 13.51
N ASP A 46 2.74 7.14 12.96
CA ASP A 46 1.71 6.69 12.03
C ASP A 46 2.30 6.29 10.69
N ALA A 47 3.29 7.05 10.20
CA ALA A 47 4.04 6.71 9.01
C ALA A 47 4.79 5.37 9.20
N ASP A 48 5.50 5.19 10.31
CA ASP A 48 6.21 3.94 10.62
C ASP A 48 5.27 2.73 10.67
N ARG A 49 4.10 2.89 11.31
CA ARG A 49 3.09 1.83 11.38
C ARG A 49 2.55 1.48 10.00
N LEU A 50 2.34 2.48 9.13
CA LEU A 50 1.79 2.28 7.79
C LEU A 50 2.83 1.65 6.86
N MET A 51 4.07 2.10 6.92
CA MET A 51 5.23 1.49 6.24
C MET A 51 5.40 0.03 6.66
N GLY A 52 5.39 -0.25 7.97
CA GLY A 52 5.50 -1.61 8.50
C GLY A 52 4.34 -2.50 8.09
N LYS A 53 3.10 -2.00 8.12
CA LYS A 53 1.89 -2.76 7.75
C LYS A 53 1.84 -3.12 6.27
N PHE A 54 2.22 -2.20 5.39
CA PHE A 54 2.10 -2.38 3.95
C PHE A 54 3.42 -2.73 3.26
N HIS A 55 4.52 -2.81 4.02
CA HIS A 55 5.87 -3.09 3.53
C HIS A 55 6.29 -2.12 2.41
N ILE A 56 6.02 -0.84 2.63
CA ILE A 56 6.38 0.25 1.72
C ILE A 56 7.49 1.10 2.37
N SER A 57 8.35 1.70 1.55
CA SER A 57 9.52 2.46 2.00
C SER A 57 9.26 3.94 2.27
N GLY A 58 8.03 4.42 2.04
CA GLY A 58 7.66 5.82 2.22
C GLY A 58 6.15 6.02 2.11
N VAL A 59 5.66 7.11 2.69
CA VAL A 59 4.24 7.45 2.73
C VAL A 59 4.08 8.89 2.24
N PRO A 60 3.39 9.13 1.11
CA PRO A 60 3.07 10.48 0.64
C PRO A 60 2.37 11.31 1.71
N ILE A 61 2.74 12.58 1.82
CA ILE A 61 2.05 13.55 2.69
C ILE A 61 1.24 14.50 1.81
N CYS A 62 -0.08 14.53 2.00
CA CYS A 62 -0.98 15.40 1.25
C CYS A 62 -1.73 16.35 2.19
N ASP A 63 -2.03 17.56 1.72
CA ASP A 63 -2.88 18.51 2.44
C ASP A 63 -4.37 18.13 2.36
N ALA A 64 -5.24 18.95 2.98
CA ALA A 64 -6.68 18.72 3.03
C ALA A 64 -7.35 18.73 1.64
N ASP A 65 -6.74 19.39 0.66
CA ASP A 65 -7.23 19.44 -0.73
C ASP A 65 -6.71 18.24 -1.56
N GLY A 66 -5.97 17.32 -0.93
CA GLY A 66 -5.39 16.15 -1.56
C GLY A 66 -4.14 16.44 -2.39
N LYS A 67 -3.56 17.64 -2.25
CA LYS A 67 -2.34 18.02 -2.95
C LYS A 67 -1.12 17.47 -2.21
N LEU A 68 -0.19 16.88 -2.97
CA LEU A 68 1.07 16.39 -2.44
C LEU A 68 1.94 17.55 -1.92
N VAL A 69 2.35 17.47 -0.66
CA VAL A 69 3.20 18.47 0.01
C VAL A 69 4.53 17.88 0.50
N GLY A 70 4.66 16.55 0.56
CA GLY A 70 5.91 15.90 0.98
C GLY A 70 5.93 14.38 0.79
N ILE A 71 7.07 13.78 1.12
CA ILE A 71 7.32 12.32 1.15
C ILE A 71 8.27 11.97 2.29
#